data_AF-A0AAJ0FSK4-F1
#
_entry.id   AF-A0AAJ0FSK4-F1
#
_cell.length_a   1.000
_cell.length_b   1.000
_cell.length_c   1.000
_cell.angle_alpha   90.00
_cell.angle_beta   90.00
_cell.angle_gamma   90.00
#
_symmetry.space_group_name_H-M   'P 1'
#
loop_
_entity.id
_entity.type
_entity.pdbx_description
1 polymer ?
#
loop_
_entity_poly.entity_id
_entity_poly.type
_entity_poly.pdbx_seq_one_letter_code
_entity_poly.pdbx_strand_id
1 'polypeptide(L)'
;MSKFQCNECISRIECIFDSVEDHFQPQPLGGKSHYLDYICSDTHLQLLNAINATGPHAFKILAMEGEQQHQHVATFKGRLQLDAFRYTSPEGSVRRNPPRAATSPIVRTAFPRTARLVKLEANEPHKASSQPQTSSSSRKRSSGSQSQQSPTKKKRSRPSTGYAPPSKYAHLPFLPDAFAPNLLVLFVGLNPGISTALTGHAYAHPSNLFWKLLYSSGVTPRRCYAEEDRQMPELYSLGLTNIVGRPSRNGSELSKAEMDDGVAALEEKAREWRPESMCIVGKSIWESIWRVRHRSPVGKKFRYGWQDEQENMGVVKGEWEGARVFVASSTSGLAATLLPAEKEKIWAELGSWVKMRRAEREADGDKQTVKEELES
;
A
#
# COMPACT_ATOMS: atom_id res chain seq x y z
N MET A 1 18.73 -72.12 12.64
CA MET A 1 19.88 -71.21 12.86
C MET A 1 19.34 -69.79 13.05
N SER A 2 19.87 -69.10 14.06
CA SER A 2 19.60 -67.72 14.55
C SER A 2 18.15 -67.29 14.87
N LYS A 3 17.89 -67.18 16.19
CA LYS A 3 16.84 -66.41 16.87
C LYS A 3 17.18 -64.91 16.85
N PHE A 4 16.18 -64.02 16.95
CA PHE A 4 16.02 -63.07 18.06
C PHE A 4 14.67 -62.31 17.97
N GLN A 5 13.96 -62.30 19.10
CA GLN A 5 12.78 -61.50 19.42
C GLN A 5 13.18 -60.05 19.76
N CYS A 6 12.26 -59.10 19.60
CA CYS A 6 12.16 -57.96 20.53
C CYS A 6 10.70 -57.53 20.67
N ASN A 7 10.27 -57.42 21.93
CA ASN A 7 8.91 -57.14 22.41
C ASN A 7 8.68 -55.63 22.65
N GLU A 8 7.39 -55.29 22.65
CA GLU A 8 6.63 -54.20 23.29
C GLU A 8 7.34 -53.14 24.17
N CYS A 9 6.83 -51.89 24.10
CA CYS A 9 6.30 -51.18 25.26
C CYS A 9 5.52 -49.90 24.86
N ILE A 10 4.20 -49.97 24.93
CA ILE A 10 3.27 -48.84 25.13
C ILE A 10 2.91 -48.85 26.61
N SER A 11 3.19 -47.78 27.36
CA SER A 11 2.47 -47.48 28.61
C SER A 11 2.76 -46.08 29.19
N ARG A 12 1.68 -45.32 29.36
CA ARG A 12 1.25 -44.57 30.57
C ARG A 12 2.10 -43.42 31.13
N ILE A 13 1.48 -42.23 31.16
CA ILE A 13 1.47 -41.36 32.35
C ILE A 13 0.02 -40.92 32.57
N GLU A 14 -0.61 -41.40 33.65
CA GLU A 14 -1.86 -40.87 34.20
C GLU A 14 -1.79 -40.93 35.75
N CYS A 15 -2.24 -39.84 36.37
CA CYS A 15 -2.68 -39.62 37.77
C CYS A 15 -1.59 -39.68 38.87
N ILE A 16 -1.63 -38.97 40.01
CA ILE A 16 -2.68 -38.51 40.95
C ILE A 16 -2.03 -37.32 41.75
N PHE A 17 -2.67 -36.18 42.08
CA PHE A 17 -3.54 -35.95 43.24
C PHE A 17 -4.21 -34.57 43.25
N ASP A 18 -5.49 -34.61 43.67
CA ASP A 18 -6.41 -33.55 44.06
C ASP A 18 -6.04 -32.82 45.36
N SER A 19 -6.80 -31.74 45.60
CA SER A 19 -7.15 -31.11 46.88
C SER A 19 -6.21 -30.03 47.42
N VAL A 20 -6.59 -28.75 47.21
CA VAL A 20 -6.96 -27.81 48.30
C VAL A 20 -7.96 -26.78 47.74
N GLU A 21 -9.24 -26.94 48.05
CA GLU A 21 -10.15 -25.81 48.25
C GLU A 21 -9.92 -25.29 49.66
N ASP A 22 -9.65 -24.00 49.84
CA ASP A 22 -10.35 -23.21 50.87
C ASP A 22 -10.11 -21.70 50.75
N HIS A 23 -11.25 -21.00 50.67
CA HIS A 23 -11.59 -19.74 51.35
C HIS A 23 -10.83 -18.46 50.97
N PHE A 24 -11.40 -17.66 50.06
CA PHE A 24 -11.48 -16.20 50.24
C PHE A 24 -12.78 -15.64 49.66
N GLN A 25 -13.73 -15.32 50.55
CA GLN A 25 -14.88 -14.47 50.25
C GLN A 25 -14.49 -12.98 50.36
N PRO A 26 -15.11 -12.08 49.57
CA PRO A 26 -14.84 -10.64 49.63
C PRO A 26 -15.70 -9.96 50.70
N GLN A 27 -15.18 -8.88 51.30
CA GLN A 27 -15.95 -7.95 52.14
C GLN A 27 -15.77 -6.50 51.62
N PRO A 28 -16.84 -5.68 51.59
CA PRO A 28 -16.83 -4.36 50.99
C PRO A 28 -16.56 -3.25 52.02
N LEU A 29 -15.83 -2.22 51.64
CA LEU A 29 -15.87 -0.91 52.31
C LEU A 29 -16.01 0.17 51.24
N GLY A 30 -17.13 0.90 51.33
CA GLY A 30 -17.49 1.97 50.41
C GLY A 30 -16.94 3.34 50.80
N GLY A 31 -17.04 4.26 49.82
CA GLY A 31 -17.35 5.67 50.09
C GLY A 31 -16.32 6.72 49.66
N LYS A 32 -16.52 7.28 48.44
CA LYS A 32 -16.46 8.73 48.03
C LYS A 32 -15.19 9.55 48.37
N SER A 33 -14.56 10.37 47.51
CA SER A 33 -14.85 10.92 46.18
C SER A 33 -13.63 11.75 45.65
N HIS A 34 -13.64 11.98 44.32
CA HIS A 34 -13.07 13.12 43.54
C HIS A 34 -11.65 13.07 42.92
N TYR A 35 -11.66 12.91 41.58
CA TYR A 35 -10.96 13.65 40.50
C TYR A 35 -9.42 13.66 40.39
N LEU A 36 -8.87 12.91 39.41
CA LEU A 36 -8.35 13.41 38.11
C LEU A 36 -7.67 12.29 37.29
N ASP A 37 -7.89 12.32 35.99
CA ASP A 37 -7.40 11.40 34.93
C ASP A 37 -5.88 11.39 34.73
N TYR A 38 -5.26 10.23 34.43
CA TYR A 38 -4.54 9.94 33.17
C TYR A 38 -3.88 8.53 33.14
N ILE A 39 -4.32 7.71 32.18
CA ILE A 39 -3.65 6.67 31.36
C ILE A 39 -2.33 6.03 31.85
N CYS A 40 -2.36 4.71 32.09
CA CYS A 40 -1.29 3.78 31.70
C CYS A 40 -1.88 2.35 31.60
N SER A 41 -1.93 1.76 30.40
CA SER A 41 -2.32 0.35 30.23
C SER A 41 -1.06 -0.52 30.13
N ASP A 42 -0.89 -1.35 31.15
CA ASP A 42 0.13 -2.35 31.35
C ASP A 42 0.05 -3.52 30.36
N THR A 43 1.04 -3.63 29.47
CA THR A 43 1.50 -4.92 28.92
C THR A 43 2.96 -4.82 28.47
N HIS A 44 3.87 -4.62 29.43
CA HIS A 44 5.30 -4.83 29.17
C HIS A 44 6.05 -5.32 30.43
N LEU A 45 5.62 -6.44 30.99
CA LEU A 45 6.30 -7.09 32.12
C LEU A 45 6.12 -8.61 32.11
N GLN A 46 6.45 -9.27 31.01
CA GLN A 46 6.70 -10.73 30.98
C GLN A 46 7.79 -11.13 29.96
N LEU A 47 8.97 -10.51 30.04
CA LEU A 47 10.13 -10.98 29.23
C LEU A 47 11.51 -10.72 29.86
N LEU A 48 11.59 -10.67 31.19
CA LEU A 48 12.87 -10.61 31.92
C LEU A 48 12.80 -11.42 33.23
N ASN A 49 12.60 -12.74 33.14
CA ASN A 49 12.88 -13.67 34.25
C ASN A 49 13.16 -15.10 33.75
N ALA A 50 14.12 -15.23 32.84
CA ALA A 50 14.76 -16.49 32.55
C ALA A 50 16.22 -16.23 32.18
N ILE A 51 17.07 -16.13 33.19
CA ILE A 51 18.49 -16.57 33.26
C ILE A 51 18.95 -16.14 34.65
N ASN A 52 18.76 -17.02 35.64
CA ASN A 52 19.61 -17.12 36.83
C ASN A 52 19.21 -18.34 37.67
N ALA A 53 19.87 -19.47 37.40
CA ALA A 53 20.11 -20.54 38.36
C ALA A 53 21.26 -21.41 37.85
N THR A 54 22.48 -21.17 38.33
CA THR A 54 23.35 -22.17 39.02
C THR A 54 24.80 -21.66 39.17
N GLY A 55 25.19 -21.37 40.43
CA GLY A 55 26.47 -21.79 41.00
C GLY A 55 27.73 -20.90 40.82
N PRO A 56 28.72 -21.00 41.74
CA PRO A 56 29.30 -19.83 42.39
C PRO A 56 30.83 -19.68 42.22
N HIS A 57 31.34 -18.45 42.27
CA HIS A 57 32.66 -18.17 42.86
C HIS A 57 32.68 -16.79 43.54
N ALA A 58 33.33 -16.77 44.69
CA ALA A 58 33.17 -15.82 45.77
C ALA A 58 34.10 -14.59 45.68
N PHE A 59 33.57 -13.48 46.21
CA PHE A 59 34.21 -12.46 47.05
C PHE A 59 35.56 -11.84 46.63
N LYS A 60 35.53 -10.51 46.38
CA LYS A 60 36.18 -9.54 47.29
C LYS A 60 35.67 -8.11 47.06
N ILE A 61 35.12 -7.52 48.13
CA ILE A 61 34.83 -6.10 48.28
C ILE A 61 36.14 -5.36 48.54
N LEU A 62 36.42 -4.30 47.78
CA LEU A 62 37.16 -3.12 48.25
C LEU A 62 36.60 -1.89 47.52
N ALA A 63 36.08 -0.96 48.32
CA ALA A 63 35.70 0.38 47.92
C ALA A 63 36.95 1.21 47.62
N MET A 64 36.94 2.00 46.55
CA MET A 64 37.73 3.20 46.39
C MET A 64 36.96 4.22 45.56
N GLU A 65 37.22 5.48 45.89
CA GLU A 65 36.39 6.65 45.69
C GLU A 65 36.47 7.24 44.27
N GLY A 66 35.39 7.93 43.91
CA GLY A 66 35.44 9.26 43.29
C GLY A 66 36.11 9.43 41.94
N GLU A 67 35.30 9.67 40.91
CA GLU A 67 35.56 10.80 40.00
C GLU A 67 34.26 11.22 39.29
N GLN A 68 33.92 12.50 39.46
CA GLN A 68 32.77 13.15 38.84
C GLN A 68 33.02 13.36 37.34
N GLN A 69 32.11 12.91 36.48
CA GLN A 69 32.01 13.42 35.11
C GLN A 69 30.71 14.19 34.92
N HIS A 70 30.89 15.49 34.72
CA HIS A 70 29.88 16.48 34.42
C HIS A 70 29.10 16.14 33.14
N GLN A 71 27.78 16.23 33.22
CA GLN A 71 26.87 16.24 32.08
C GLN A 71 27.10 17.49 31.24
N HIS A 72 27.54 17.31 29.99
CA HIS A 72 27.62 18.41 29.02
C HIS A 72 26.24 18.62 28.37
N VAL A 73 25.51 19.65 28.79
CA VAL A 73 24.31 20.12 28.11
C VAL A 73 24.74 20.85 26.83
N ALA A 74 24.37 20.31 25.68
CA ALA A 74 24.61 20.97 24.39
C ALA A 74 23.74 22.23 24.28
N THR A 75 24.36 23.41 24.39
CA THR A 75 23.72 24.70 24.09
C THR A 75 24.29 25.25 22.78
N PHE A 76 23.49 25.16 21.70
CA PHE A 76 23.82 25.82 20.44
C PHE A 76 23.52 27.33 20.55
N LYS A 77 24.53 28.13 20.89
CA LYS A 77 24.51 29.59 20.75
C LYS A 77 25.14 30.00 19.42
N GLY A 78 24.50 29.61 18.31
CA GLY A 78 24.83 30.12 16.99
C GLY A 78 23.79 31.15 16.54
N ARG A 79 24.15 32.44 16.49
CA ARG A 79 23.32 33.47 15.85
C ARG A 79 23.38 33.22 14.34
N LEU A 80 22.27 32.81 13.72
CA LEU A 80 22.20 32.65 12.27
C LEU A 80 22.38 34.04 11.61
N GLN A 81 23.49 34.25 10.89
CA GLN A 81 23.70 35.45 10.08
C GLN A 81 22.92 35.30 8.77
N LEU A 82 21.67 35.78 8.76
CA LEU A 82 20.78 35.73 7.61
C LEU A 82 21.31 36.48 6.37
N ASP A 83 22.22 37.44 6.55
CA ASP A 83 22.82 38.19 5.45
C ASP A 83 23.78 37.34 4.59
N ALA A 84 24.30 36.24 5.11
CA ALA A 84 25.13 35.30 4.34
C ALA A 84 24.33 34.48 3.31
N PHE A 85 22.99 34.51 3.37
CA PHE A 85 22.08 33.79 2.48
C PHE A 85 21.31 34.71 1.53
N ARG A 86 21.63 36.01 1.51
CA ARG A 86 20.98 36.97 0.64
C ARG A 86 21.61 36.90 -0.75
N TYR A 87 20.82 36.51 -1.75
CA TYR A 87 21.24 36.48 -3.14
C TYR A 87 21.59 37.90 -3.62
N THR A 88 22.87 38.14 -3.89
CA THR A 88 23.36 39.34 -4.57
C THR A 88 23.47 39.05 -6.07
N SER A 89 22.64 39.72 -6.86
CA SER A 89 22.79 39.71 -8.33
C SER A 89 24.11 40.36 -8.71
N PRO A 90 24.95 39.75 -9.56
CA PRO A 90 26.05 40.45 -10.18
C PRO A 90 25.49 41.51 -11.13
N GLU A 91 25.88 42.77 -10.93
CA GLU A 91 25.72 43.77 -11.97
C GLU A 91 26.47 43.32 -13.23
N GLY A 92 25.80 43.35 -14.39
CA GLY A 92 26.43 43.11 -15.68
C GLY A 92 25.95 41.92 -16.51
N SER A 93 24.75 41.35 -16.28
CA SER A 93 24.15 40.42 -17.27
C SER A 93 23.15 41.14 -18.18
N VAL A 94 23.53 41.26 -19.45
CA VAL A 94 22.67 41.74 -20.54
C VAL A 94 21.47 40.81 -20.67
N ARG A 95 20.26 41.32 -20.40
CA ARG A 95 19.00 40.62 -20.67
C ARG A 95 18.89 40.34 -22.17
N ARG A 96 18.91 39.07 -22.58
CA ARG A 96 18.42 38.68 -23.91
C ARG A 96 16.89 38.66 -23.88
N ASN A 97 16.27 39.61 -24.57
CA ASN A 97 14.83 39.61 -24.82
C ASN A 97 14.43 38.37 -25.65
N PRO A 98 13.28 37.73 -25.38
CA PRO A 98 12.68 36.77 -26.30
C PRO A 98 12.16 37.50 -27.56
N PRO A 99 12.18 36.86 -28.75
CA PRO A 99 11.75 37.52 -29.98
C PRO A 99 10.24 37.79 -29.96
N ARG A 100 9.92 39.03 -30.27
CA ARG A 100 8.60 39.62 -30.46
C ARG A 100 7.86 38.88 -31.59
N ALA A 101 6.82 38.12 -31.26
CA ALA A 101 5.84 37.67 -32.25
C ALA A 101 5.02 38.88 -32.71
N ALA A 102 4.98 39.09 -34.02
CA ALA A 102 4.23 40.18 -34.65
C ALA A 102 2.71 39.95 -34.50
N THR A 103 2.04 40.93 -33.95
CA THR A 103 0.59 41.09 -33.94
C THR A 103 0.13 41.54 -35.33
N SER A 104 -0.79 40.81 -35.94
CA SER A 104 -1.65 41.32 -37.02
C SER A 104 -3.10 41.40 -36.51
N PRO A 105 -3.84 42.48 -36.81
CA PRO A 105 -5.18 42.67 -36.27
C PRO A 105 -6.21 41.82 -37.04
N ILE A 106 -7.01 41.05 -36.32
CA ILE A 106 -8.21 40.39 -36.86
C ILE A 106 -9.38 41.38 -36.74
N VAL A 107 -9.87 41.83 -37.89
CA VAL A 107 -11.13 42.56 -38.03
C VAL A 107 -12.29 41.56 -37.92
N ARG A 108 -13.27 41.90 -37.07
CA ARG A 108 -14.56 41.19 -36.95
C ARG A 108 -15.44 41.50 -38.16
N THR A 109 -15.98 40.47 -38.79
CA THR A 109 -17.30 40.53 -39.41
C THR A 109 -18.08 39.26 -39.06
N ALA A 110 -19.31 39.48 -38.61
CA ALA A 110 -20.29 38.47 -38.20
C ALA A 110 -21.18 38.11 -39.38
N PHE A 111 -21.62 36.85 -39.49
CA PHE A 111 -22.87 36.44 -40.17
C PHE A 111 -23.32 35.05 -39.68
N PRO A 112 -24.61 34.66 -39.85
CA PRO A 112 -25.40 34.10 -38.77
C PRO A 112 -25.73 32.60 -38.89
N ARG A 113 -26.32 32.10 -37.79
CA ARG A 113 -27.01 30.80 -37.65
C ARG A 113 -28.03 30.54 -38.77
N THR A 114 -28.17 29.27 -39.15
CA THR A 114 -29.48 28.57 -39.15
C THR A 114 -29.26 27.06 -39.13
N ALA A 115 -30.13 26.37 -38.39
CA ALA A 115 -30.25 24.93 -38.28
C ALA A 115 -30.76 24.32 -39.60
N ARG A 116 -30.60 23.00 -39.79
CA ARG A 116 -31.70 22.01 -39.75
C ARG A 116 -31.31 20.67 -40.42
N LEU A 117 -31.84 19.62 -39.80
CA LEU A 117 -32.26 18.31 -40.32
C LEU A 117 -31.24 17.17 -40.51
N VAL A 118 -31.45 16.18 -39.64
CA VAL A 118 -31.11 14.76 -39.77
C VAL A 118 -31.83 14.15 -40.97
N LYS A 119 -31.15 13.30 -41.76
CA LYS A 119 -31.79 12.15 -42.39
C LYS A 119 -30.82 10.97 -42.54
N LEU A 120 -31.40 9.81 -42.26
CA LEU A 120 -30.86 8.46 -42.24
C LEU A 120 -30.58 7.94 -43.67
N GLU A 121 -29.67 6.97 -43.77
CA GLU A 121 -29.84 5.64 -44.40
C GLU A 121 -28.59 5.09 -45.11
N ALA A 122 -28.46 3.77 -44.91
CA ALA A 122 -27.53 2.76 -45.40
C ALA A 122 -27.10 2.83 -46.89
N ASN A 123 -25.86 2.39 -47.17
CA ASN A 123 -25.56 1.12 -47.88
C ASN A 123 -24.09 1.07 -48.35
N GLU A 124 -23.41 -0.03 -48.04
CA GLU A 124 -22.32 -0.65 -48.84
C GLU A 124 -22.92 -1.28 -50.11
N PRO A 125 -22.18 -1.89 -51.09
CA PRO A 125 -20.74 -1.95 -51.38
C PRO A 125 -20.42 -1.72 -52.90
N HIS A 126 -19.19 -2.11 -53.33
CA HIS A 126 -18.70 -2.47 -54.69
C HIS A 126 -17.56 -1.54 -55.20
N LYS A 127 -16.30 -1.98 -55.35
CA LYS A 127 -15.64 -3.03 -56.16
C LYS A 127 -15.25 -2.55 -57.58
N ALA A 128 -14.02 -2.95 -57.97
CA ALA A 128 -13.33 -2.84 -59.27
C ALA A 128 -12.49 -1.57 -59.47
N SER A 129 -11.14 -1.62 -59.51
CA SER A 129 -10.22 -2.31 -60.43
C SER A 129 -10.18 -1.70 -61.83
N SER A 130 -9.12 -0.93 -62.12
CA SER A 130 -8.40 -0.96 -63.41
C SER A 130 -7.25 0.07 -63.42
N GLN A 131 -6.01 -0.41 -63.54
CA GLN A 131 -4.90 0.27 -64.24
C GLN A 131 -5.21 0.31 -65.78
N PRO A 132 -4.35 0.75 -66.75
CA PRO A 132 -2.93 1.14 -66.65
C PRO A 132 -2.39 2.22 -67.65
N GLN A 133 -1.09 2.52 -67.49
CA GLN A 133 -0.10 3.10 -68.45
C GLN A 133 -0.26 4.59 -68.80
N THR A 134 0.80 5.40 -69.01
CA THR A 134 1.98 5.19 -69.86
C THR A 134 3.15 6.14 -69.51
N SER A 135 4.39 5.70 -69.84
CA SER A 135 5.55 6.48 -70.35
C SER A 135 6.13 7.63 -69.48
N SER A 136 7.43 7.86 -69.31
CA SER A 136 8.63 7.51 -70.07
C SER A 136 9.90 7.98 -69.35
N SER A 137 11.03 7.35 -69.70
CA SER A 137 12.39 7.90 -69.75
C SER A 137 13.20 8.19 -68.46
N SER A 138 14.06 7.21 -68.15
CA SER A 138 15.52 7.34 -68.03
C SER A 138 16.15 8.69 -67.60
N ARG A 139 16.91 8.66 -66.49
CA ARG A 139 18.37 8.96 -66.50
C ARG A 139 18.99 8.69 -65.12
N LYS A 140 19.94 7.73 -65.09
CA LYS A 140 20.96 7.62 -64.05
C LYS A 140 21.88 8.84 -64.13
N ARG A 141 22.14 9.49 -63.00
CA ARG A 141 23.37 10.25 -62.79
C ARG A 141 23.78 10.16 -61.34
N SER A 142 24.89 9.46 -61.14
CA SER A 142 25.68 9.39 -59.92
C SER A 142 26.38 10.72 -59.67
N SER A 143 26.21 11.29 -58.48
CA SER A 143 27.15 12.24 -57.90
C SER A 143 27.02 12.15 -56.38
N GLY A 144 28.07 11.63 -55.74
CA GLY A 144 28.17 11.55 -54.31
C GLY A 144 28.16 12.94 -53.68
N SER A 145 27.39 13.08 -52.61
CA SER A 145 27.68 14.04 -51.56
C SER A 145 27.71 13.28 -50.24
N GLN A 146 28.86 13.39 -49.58
CA GLN A 146 29.09 12.88 -48.24
C GLN A 146 28.17 13.64 -47.28
N SER A 147 27.14 12.95 -46.79
CA SER A 147 26.37 13.44 -45.65
C SER A 147 27.14 13.10 -44.38
N GLN A 148 27.64 14.15 -43.73
CA GLN A 148 28.22 14.06 -42.39
C GLN A 148 27.17 13.52 -41.42
N GLN A 149 27.33 12.28 -41.00
CA GLN A 149 26.53 11.67 -39.95
C GLN A 149 26.92 12.31 -38.62
N SER A 150 26.02 13.16 -38.09
CA SER A 150 26.07 13.57 -36.68
C SER A 150 26.05 12.32 -35.79
N PRO A 151 26.92 12.20 -34.77
CA PRO A 151 26.95 11.03 -33.92
C PRO A 151 25.64 10.95 -33.13
N THR A 152 24.81 9.98 -33.47
CA THR A 152 23.63 9.63 -32.70
C THR A 152 24.11 9.17 -31.33
N LYS A 153 23.89 10.02 -30.31
CA LYS A 153 24.12 9.66 -28.91
C LYS A 153 23.31 8.40 -28.62
N LYS A 154 23.98 7.24 -28.56
CA LYS A 154 23.41 6.00 -28.02
C LYS A 154 22.81 6.37 -26.67
N LYS A 155 21.48 6.33 -26.54
CA LYS A 155 20.82 6.34 -25.23
C LYS A 155 21.44 5.17 -24.46
N ARG A 156 22.26 5.46 -23.44
CA ARG A 156 22.70 4.44 -22.48
C ARG A 156 21.43 3.79 -21.98
N SER A 157 21.19 2.54 -22.35
CA SER A 157 20.12 1.74 -21.75
C SER A 157 20.41 1.74 -20.26
N ARG A 158 19.55 2.39 -19.48
CA ARG A 158 19.60 2.24 -18.03
C ARG A 158 19.57 0.74 -17.74
N PRO A 159 20.46 0.19 -16.89
CA PRO A 159 20.39 -1.21 -16.50
C PRO A 159 18.96 -1.52 -16.08
N SER A 160 18.37 -2.58 -16.63
CA SER A 160 17.11 -3.09 -16.11
C SER A 160 17.29 -3.26 -14.62
N THR A 161 16.53 -2.54 -13.81
CA THR A 161 16.57 -2.68 -12.36
C THR A 161 15.91 -4.01 -12.04
N GLY A 162 16.71 -5.07 -12.14
CA GLY A 162 16.27 -6.43 -11.84
C GLY A 162 16.03 -6.62 -10.36
N TYR A 163 15.87 -7.88 -9.99
CA TYR A 163 15.76 -8.31 -8.61
C TYR A 163 16.84 -7.68 -7.71
N ALA A 164 16.43 -7.22 -6.52
CA ALA A 164 17.35 -6.83 -5.48
C ALA A 164 17.21 -7.79 -4.29
N PRO A 165 18.32 -8.37 -3.80
CA PRO A 165 18.26 -9.25 -2.63
C PRO A 165 17.80 -8.48 -1.38
N PRO A 166 17.12 -9.12 -0.42
CA PRO A 166 16.66 -8.49 0.81
C PRO A 166 17.77 -7.73 1.57
N SER A 167 19.00 -8.25 1.54
CA SER A 167 20.16 -7.63 2.21
C SER A 167 20.44 -6.18 1.76
N LYS A 168 20.07 -5.80 0.52
CA LYS A 168 20.27 -4.44 0.01
C LYS A 168 19.54 -3.37 0.83
N TYR A 169 18.37 -3.70 1.36
CA TYR A 169 17.51 -2.78 2.12
C TYR A 169 17.26 -3.24 3.56
N ALA A 170 18.03 -4.21 4.06
CA ALA A 170 17.86 -4.75 5.41
C ALA A 170 18.08 -3.72 6.54
N HIS A 171 18.73 -2.59 6.24
CA HIS A 171 18.91 -1.47 7.16
C HIS A 171 17.67 -0.57 7.29
N LEU A 172 16.68 -0.73 6.41
CA LEU A 172 15.43 0.03 6.48
C LEU A 172 14.44 -0.70 7.40
N PRO A 173 13.68 0.03 8.23
CA PRO A 173 12.70 -0.59 9.11
C PRO A 173 11.54 -1.19 8.31
N PHE A 174 10.90 -2.19 8.90
CA PHE A 174 9.62 -2.70 8.40
C PHE A 174 8.50 -1.69 8.66
N LEU A 175 7.47 -1.73 7.83
CA LEU A 175 6.25 -0.96 8.06
C LEU A 175 5.26 -1.83 8.84
N PRO A 176 4.81 -1.41 10.04
CA PRO A 176 3.74 -2.09 10.74
C PRO A 176 2.44 -2.06 9.94
N ASP A 177 1.66 -3.13 10.01
CA ASP A 177 0.31 -3.12 9.48
C ASP A 177 -0.62 -2.26 10.36
N ALA A 178 -1.70 -1.74 9.77
CA ALA A 178 -2.76 -1.03 10.49
C ALA A 178 -4.03 -1.89 10.48
N PHE A 179 -4.40 -2.41 11.65
CA PHE A 179 -5.56 -3.28 11.85
C PHE A 179 -6.40 -2.83 13.05
N ALA A 180 -7.69 -3.14 12.98
CA ALA A 180 -8.62 -3.15 14.09
C ALA A 180 -9.74 -4.15 13.75
N PRO A 181 -10.57 -4.60 14.71
CA PRO A 181 -11.76 -5.37 14.39
C PRO A 181 -12.74 -4.58 13.48
N ASN A 182 -13.68 -5.28 12.84
CA ASN A 182 -14.79 -4.70 12.08
C ASN A 182 -14.40 -3.83 10.87
N LEU A 183 -13.28 -4.16 10.21
CA LEU A 183 -12.84 -3.45 9.01
C LEU A 183 -13.85 -3.56 7.86
N LEU A 184 -14.11 -2.44 7.19
CA LEU A 184 -14.88 -2.37 5.96
C LEU A 184 -14.00 -2.77 4.76
N VAL A 185 -12.77 -2.27 4.73
CA VAL A 185 -11.80 -2.54 3.66
C VAL A 185 -10.42 -2.75 4.28
N LEU A 186 -9.77 -3.85 3.92
CA LEU A 186 -8.33 -4.02 4.14
C LEU A 186 -7.58 -3.78 2.82
N PHE A 187 -6.80 -2.70 2.75
CA PHE A 187 -5.98 -2.38 1.59
C PHE A 187 -4.67 -3.15 1.60
N VAL A 188 -4.41 -3.88 0.51
CA VAL A 188 -3.20 -4.68 0.31
C VAL A 188 -2.30 -4.01 -0.71
N GLY A 189 -1.22 -3.39 -0.21
CA GLY A 189 -0.14 -2.84 -1.00
C GLY A 189 0.87 -3.89 -1.45
N LEU A 190 1.81 -3.49 -2.29
CA LEU A 190 2.86 -4.38 -2.78
C LEU A 190 3.91 -4.64 -1.69
N ASN A 191 4.63 -3.57 -1.34
CA ASN A 191 5.66 -3.57 -0.31
C ASN A 191 6.00 -2.12 0.07
N PRO A 192 6.63 -1.88 1.24
CA PRO A 192 7.14 -0.57 1.61
C PRO A 192 8.14 -0.03 0.59
N GLY A 193 7.85 1.13 0.00
CA GLY A 193 8.86 1.91 -0.72
C GLY A 193 9.88 2.52 0.25
N ILE A 194 11.05 2.94 -0.24
CA ILE A 194 12.09 3.58 0.61
C ILE A 194 11.53 4.71 1.49
N SER A 195 10.75 5.62 0.91
CA SER A 195 10.14 6.72 1.68
C SER A 195 9.19 6.22 2.76
N THR A 196 8.34 5.23 2.44
CA THR A 196 7.39 4.63 3.38
C THR A 196 8.10 3.91 4.52
N ALA A 197 9.20 3.21 4.24
CA ALA A 197 10.02 2.59 5.27
C ALA A 197 10.65 3.66 6.17
N LEU A 198 11.28 4.69 5.60
CA LEU A 198 11.93 5.75 6.38
C LEU A 198 10.97 6.57 7.23
N THR A 199 9.78 6.89 6.73
CA THR A 199 8.79 7.68 7.48
C THR A 199 7.94 6.81 8.41
N GLY A 200 7.92 5.49 8.22
CA GLY A 200 7.03 4.58 8.95
C GLY A 200 5.55 4.81 8.63
N HIS A 201 5.24 5.35 7.43
CA HIS A 201 3.89 5.68 7.01
C HIS A 201 3.55 5.14 5.61
N ALA A 202 2.42 4.46 5.51
CA ALA A 202 1.93 3.83 4.30
C ALA A 202 1.71 4.87 3.18
N TYR A 203 2.18 4.53 1.97
CA TYR A 203 2.01 5.35 0.77
C TYR A 203 2.56 6.80 0.89
N ALA A 204 3.55 7.04 1.75
CA ALA A 204 4.10 8.37 2.03
C ALA A 204 4.85 9.06 0.86
N HIS A 205 5.28 8.32 -0.16
CA HIS A 205 6.02 8.94 -1.26
C HIS A 205 5.15 9.97 -2.01
N PRO A 206 5.64 11.20 -2.31
CA PRO A 206 4.82 12.27 -2.90
C PRO A 206 4.17 11.96 -4.26
N SER A 207 4.78 11.06 -5.04
CA SER A 207 4.21 10.61 -6.32
C SER A 207 3.16 9.51 -6.16
N ASN A 208 2.92 9.01 -4.95
CA ASN A 208 1.90 8.02 -4.68
C ASN A 208 0.52 8.70 -4.60
N LEU A 209 -0.44 8.14 -5.33
CA LEU A 209 -1.79 8.70 -5.46
C LEU A 209 -2.80 8.10 -4.47
N PHE A 210 -2.40 7.17 -3.59
CA PHE A 210 -3.32 6.43 -2.71
C PHE A 210 -4.26 7.37 -1.95
N TRP A 211 -3.69 8.29 -1.17
CA TRP A 211 -4.47 9.24 -0.37
C TRP A 211 -5.36 10.18 -1.20
N LYS A 212 -4.91 10.54 -2.41
CA LYS A 212 -5.70 11.34 -3.34
C LYS A 212 -6.89 10.53 -3.89
N LEU A 213 -6.66 9.28 -4.30
CA LEU A 213 -7.66 8.39 -4.87
C LEU A 213 -8.68 7.93 -3.82
N LEU A 214 -8.25 7.74 -2.57
CA LEU A 214 -9.12 7.42 -1.45
C LEU A 214 -10.16 8.53 -1.23
N TYR A 215 -9.72 9.78 -1.28
CA TYR A 215 -10.61 10.93 -1.19
C TYR A 215 -11.47 11.12 -2.44
N SER A 216 -10.86 11.12 -3.63
CA SER A 216 -11.61 11.40 -4.87
C SER A 216 -12.65 10.34 -5.23
N SER A 217 -12.45 9.10 -4.78
CA SER A 217 -13.47 8.04 -4.86
C SER A 217 -14.58 8.19 -3.82
N GLY A 218 -14.34 8.97 -2.77
CA GLY A 218 -15.22 9.12 -1.62
C GLY A 218 -15.18 7.93 -0.66
N VAL A 219 -14.11 7.13 -0.68
CA VAL A 219 -13.83 6.15 0.39
C VAL A 219 -13.57 6.87 1.71
N THR A 220 -12.91 8.03 1.68
CA THR A 220 -12.83 8.95 2.83
C THR A 220 -13.59 10.25 2.53
N PRO A 221 -14.25 10.86 3.54
CA PRO A 221 -15.02 12.09 3.35
C PRO A 221 -14.14 13.33 3.17
N ARG A 222 -12.87 13.25 3.59
CA ARG A 222 -11.84 14.27 3.40
C ARG A 222 -10.56 13.65 2.86
N ARG A 223 -9.64 14.51 2.41
CA ARG A 223 -8.29 14.08 2.08
C ARG A 223 -7.51 13.81 3.37
N CYS A 224 -7.20 12.53 3.59
CA CYS A 224 -6.27 12.09 4.63
C CYS A 224 -4.83 12.13 4.12
N TYR A 225 -3.88 12.06 5.05
CA TYR A 225 -2.45 12.05 4.80
C TYR A 225 -1.79 10.77 5.33
N ALA A 226 -0.55 10.52 4.93
CA ALA A 226 0.16 9.28 5.27
C ALA A 226 0.36 9.11 6.77
N GLU A 227 0.53 10.23 7.48
CA GLU A 227 0.72 10.30 8.93
C GLU A 227 -0.49 9.78 9.72
N GLU A 228 -1.66 9.72 9.08
CA GLU A 228 -2.91 9.26 9.68
C GLU A 228 -3.16 7.77 9.43
N ASP A 229 -2.26 7.06 8.75
CA ASP A 229 -2.45 5.67 8.33
C ASP A 229 -2.86 4.71 9.46
N ARG A 230 -2.22 4.84 10.62
CA ARG A 230 -2.50 4.04 11.81
C ARG A 230 -3.85 4.35 12.47
N GLN A 231 -4.44 5.51 12.18
CA GLN A 231 -5.75 5.92 12.70
C GLN A 231 -6.89 5.49 11.77
N MET A 232 -6.58 5.08 10.53
CA MET A 232 -7.59 4.70 9.53
C MET A 232 -8.52 3.55 9.98
N PRO A 233 -8.04 2.52 10.73
CA PRO A 233 -8.92 1.47 11.23
C PRO A 233 -10.01 2.01 12.16
N GLU A 234 -9.65 2.86 13.12
CA GLU A 234 -10.59 3.44 14.10
C GLU A 234 -11.51 4.49 13.46
N LEU A 235 -10.94 5.42 12.67
CA LEU A 235 -11.69 6.54 12.12
C LEU A 235 -12.66 6.13 11.01
N TYR A 236 -12.29 5.13 10.21
CA TYR A 236 -12.97 4.85 8.94
C TYR A 236 -13.21 3.36 8.67
N SER A 237 -12.83 2.47 9.59
CA SER A 237 -12.84 1.01 9.39
C SER A 237 -11.98 0.58 8.20
N LEU A 238 -10.84 1.25 7.97
CA LEU A 238 -9.94 0.97 6.85
C LEU A 238 -8.59 0.45 7.36
N GLY A 239 -8.25 -0.79 7.02
CA GLY A 239 -6.96 -1.39 7.36
C GLY A 239 -5.94 -1.24 6.23
N LEU A 240 -4.66 -1.36 6.57
CA LEU A 240 -3.54 -1.29 5.62
C LEU A 240 -2.53 -2.41 5.89
N THR A 241 -2.15 -3.13 4.84
CA THR A 241 -1.08 -4.14 4.87
C THR A 241 -0.36 -4.23 3.52
N ASN A 242 0.67 -5.08 3.42
CA ASN A 242 1.36 -5.40 2.17
C ASN A 242 1.48 -6.92 1.97
N ILE A 243 1.53 -7.36 0.71
CA ILE A 243 1.81 -8.75 0.37
C ILE A 243 3.28 -9.13 0.67
N VAL A 244 4.22 -8.19 0.51
CA VAL A 244 5.64 -8.38 0.83
C VAL A 244 6.05 -7.37 1.90
N GLY A 245 6.57 -7.87 3.02
CA GLY A 245 6.95 -7.03 4.16
C GLY A 245 8.22 -6.20 3.95
N ARG A 246 9.18 -6.70 3.17
CA ARG A 246 10.49 -6.02 3.05
C ARG A 246 10.45 -4.74 2.22
N PRO A 247 11.24 -3.72 2.58
CA PRO A 247 11.39 -2.53 1.75
C PRO A 247 12.10 -2.82 0.41
N SER A 248 11.73 -2.06 -0.62
CA SER A 248 12.48 -1.98 -1.87
C SER A 248 12.29 -0.61 -2.51
N ARG A 249 13.08 -0.28 -3.55
CA ARG A 249 12.88 0.98 -4.27
C ARG A 249 11.61 0.97 -5.11
N ASN A 250 11.27 -0.18 -5.70
CA ASN A 250 10.10 -0.37 -6.53
C ASN A 250 9.78 -1.87 -6.70
N GLY A 251 8.62 -2.16 -7.29
CA GLY A 251 8.16 -3.53 -7.48
C GLY A 251 9.00 -4.38 -8.43
N SER A 252 9.83 -3.80 -9.32
CA SER A 252 10.68 -4.61 -10.21
C SER A 252 11.87 -5.25 -9.49
N GLU A 253 12.15 -4.80 -8.26
CA GLU A 253 13.20 -5.36 -7.40
C GLU A 253 12.70 -6.55 -6.54
N LEU A 254 11.41 -6.93 -6.66
CA LEU A 254 10.82 -8.10 -6.02
C LEU A 254 10.78 -9.28 -7.00
N SER A 255 11.04 -10.48 -6.48
CA SER A 255 10.82 -11.71 -7.21
C SER A 255 9.34 -12.12 -7.19
N LYS A 256 8.93 -12.97 -8.13
CA LYS A 256 7.58 -13.57 -8.10
C LYS A 256 7.39 -14.48 -6.89
N ALA A 257 8.42 -15.22 -6.50
CA ALA A 257 8.40 -16.11 -5.34
C ALA A 257 8.06 -15.33 -4.06
N GLU A 258 8.73 -14.19 -3.82
CA GLU A 258 8.43 -13.37 -2.62
C GLU A 258 6.98 -12.88 -2.58
N MET A 259 6.40 -12.51 -3.72
CA MET A 259 4.99 -12.14 -3.77
C MET A 259 4.07 -13.35 -3.59
N ASP A 260 4.43 -14.51 -4.14
CA ASP A 260 3.66 -15.75 -4.00
C ASP A 260 3.67 -16.27 -2.55
N ASP A 261 4.83 -16.21 -1.87
CA ASP A 261 5.01 -16.58 -0.47
C ASP A 261 4.13 -15.72 0.47
N GLY A 262 3.90 -14.45 0.10
CA GLY A 262 3.04 -13.53 0.83
C GLY A 262 1.54 -13.88 0.80
N VAL A 263 1.09 -14.71 -0.14
CA VAL A 263 -0.35 -15.00 -0.30
C VAL A 263 -0.91 -15.73 0.92
N ALA A 264 -0.18 -16.70 1.47
CA ALA A 264 -0.65 -17.46 2.64
C ALA A 264 -0.88 -16.54 3.86
N ALA A 265 0.03 -15.59 4.09
CA ALA A 265 -0.10 -14.62 5.17
C ALA A 265 -1.29 -13.68 4.97
N LEU A 266 -1.62 -13.29 3.73
CA LEU A 266 -2.81 -12.49 3.45
C LEU A 266 -4.11 -13.25 3.73
N GLU A 267 -4.16 -14.55 3.41
CA GLU A 267 -5.32 -15.40 3.72
C GLU A 267 -5.52 -15.54 5.24
N GLU A 268 -4.42 -15.65 5.99
CA GLU A 268 -4.45 -15.69 7.46
C GLU A 268 -4.95 -14.37 8.05
N LYS A 269 -4.40 -13.24 7.61
CA LYS A 269 -4.88 -11.91 8.01
C LYS A 269 -6.35 -11.71 7.69
N ALA A 270 -6.82 -12.19 6.54
CA ALA A 270 -8.23 -12.13 6.20
C ALA A 270 -9.09 -12.96 7.18
N ARG A 271 -8.66 -14.19 7.54
CA ARG A 271 -9.35 -15.03 8.54
C ARG A 271 -9.40 -14.42 9.94
N GLU A 272 -8.30 -13.81 10.35
CA GLU A 272 -8.13 -13.22 11.68
C GLU A 272 -8.96 -11.94 11.82
N TRP A 273 -8.80 -11.00 10.89
CA TRP A 273 -9.38 -9.65 11.00
C TRP A 273 -10.77 -9.52 10.38
N ARG A 274 -11.19 -10.53 9.61
CA ARG A 274 -12.50 -10.63 8.95
C ARG A 274 -12.98 -9.32 8.32
N PRO A 275 -12.18 -8.63 7.49
CA PRO A 275 -12.64 -7.43 6.82
C PRO A 275 -13.81 -7.77 5.89
N GLU A 276 -14.76 -6.85 5.69
CA GLU A 276 -15.84 -7.10 4.72
C GLU A 276 -15.32 -7.20 3.28
N SER A 277 -14.21 -6.49 2.99
CA SER A 277 -13.54 -6.56 1.69
C SER A 277 -12.02 -6.46 1.78
N MET A 278 -11.34 -7.15 0.86
CA MET A 278 -9.93 -7.01 0.57
C MET A 278 -9.76 -6.15 -0.69
N CYS A 279 -9.07 -5.01 -0.59
CA CYS A 279 -8.75 -4.19 -1.75
C CYS A 279 -7.29 -4.40 -2.17
N ILE A 280 -7.09 -5.10 -3.28
CA ILE A 280 -5.78 -5.42 -3.83
C ILE A 280 -5.29 -4.23 -4.67
N VAL A 281 -4.28 -3.49 -4.17
CA VAL A 281 -3.83 -2.21 -4.74
C VAL A 281 -2.79 -2.41 -5.85
N GLY A 282 -3.15 -3.20 -6.86
CA GLY A 282 -2.35 -3.38 -8.07
C GLY A 282 -2.47 -4.75 -8.71
N LYS A 283 -2.45 -4.75 -10.04
CA LYS A 283 -2.54 -5.94 -10.89
C LYS A 283 -1.51 -7.03 -10.55
N SER A 284 -0.27 -6.67 -10.29
CA SER A 284 0.79 -7.66 -10.02
C SER A 284 0.56 -8.47 -8.74
N ILE A 285 -0.05 -7.83 -7.72
CA ILE A 285 -0.40 -8.50 -6.46
C ILE A 285 -1.50 -9.53 -6.74
N TRP A 286 -2.54 -9.11 -7.47
CA TRP A 286 -3.62 -10.00 -7.89
C TRP A 286 -3.12 -11.17 -8.76
N GLU A 287 -2.18 -10.92 -9.66
CA GLU A 287 -1.55 -11.98 -10.45
C GLU A 287 -0.78 -12.99 -9.60
N SER A 288 -0.22 -12.59 -8.45
CA SER A 288 0.35 -13.52 -7.46
C SER A 288 -0.72 -14.36 -6.78
N ILE A 289 -1.73 -13.70 -6.21
CA ILE A 289 -2.84 -14.38 -5.52
C ILE A 289 -3.47 -15.42 -6.46
N TRP A 290 -3.77 -15.01 -7.70
CA TRP A 290 -4.32 -15.89 -8.71
C TRP A 290 -3.40 -17.07 -9.02
N ARG A 291 -2.11 -16.83 -9.22
CA ARG A 291 -1.15 -17.89 -9.56
C ARG A 291 -1.01 -18.91 -8.44
N VAL A 292 -1.01 -18.48 -7.19
CA VAL A 292 -0.93 -19.38 -6.03
C VAL A 292 -2.21 -20.22 -5.93
N ARG A 293 -3.39 -19.60 -6.05
CA ARG A 293 -4.68 -20.29 -5.92
C ARG A 293 -4.98 -21.23 -7.09
N HIS A 294 -4.78 -20.76 -8.31
CA HIS A 294 -5.20 -21.44 -9.55
C HIS A 294 -4.06 -22.16 -10.27
N ARG A 295 -2.83 -22.09 -9.75
CA ARG A 295 -1.61 -22.70 -10.35
C ARG A 295 -1.40 -22.35 -11.82
N SER A 296 -1.87 -21.18 -12.24
CA SER A 296 -1.87 -20.71 -13.62
C SER A 296 -1.87 -19.18 -13.67
N PRO A 297 -1.43 -18.53 -14.76
CA PRO A 297 -1.57 -17.09 -14.90
C PRO A 297 -3.03 -16.70 -15.18
N VAL A 298 -3.47 -15.54 -14.64
CA VAL A 298 -4.83 -15.01 -14.87
C VAL A 298 -5.14 -14.73 -16.35
N GLY A 299 -4.12 -14.27 -17.10
CA GLY A 299 -4.23 -14.00 -18.53
C GLY A 299 -5.40 -13.08 -18.88
N LYS A 300 -6.22 -13.50 -19.87
CA LYS A 300 -7.36 -12.72 -20.38
C LYS A 300 -8.53 -12.58 -19.39
N LYS A 301 -8.55 -13.37 -18.30
CA LYS A 301 -9.59 -13.29 -17.26
C LYS A 301 -9.40 -12.07 -16.35
N PHE A 302 -8.26 -11.39 -16.44
CA PHE A 302 -7.96 -10.25 -15.60
C PHE A 302 -8.94 -9.11 -15.84
N ARG A 303 -9.53 -8.60 -14.76
CA ARG A 303 -10.31 -7.37 -14.73
C ARG A 303 -10.10 -6.63 -13.41
N TYR A 304 -10.09 -5.31 -13.48
CA TYR A 304 -10.23 -4.47 -12.28
C TYR A 304 -11.66 -4.54 -11.75
N GLY A 305 -11.87 -4.09 -10.51
CA GLY A 305 -13.18 -4.08 -9.87
C GLY A 305 -13.42 -5.27 -8.94
N TRP A 306 -14.69 -5.48 -8.58
CA TRP A 306 -15.12 -6.61 -7.74
C TRP A 306 -14.90 -7.95 -8.42
N GLN A 307 -14.16 -8.86 -7.80
CA GLN A 307 -13.96 -10.22 -8.29
C GLN A 307 -15.16 -11.11 -7.92
N ASP A 308 -15.21 -12.30 -8.51
CA ASP A 308 -16.28 -13.27 -8.28
C ASP A 308 -16.19 -13.86 -6.85
N GLU A 309 -17.30 -14.36 -6.30
CA GLU A 309 -17.37 -14.82 -4.90
C GLU A 309 -16.44 -15.99 -4.58
N GLN A 310 -16.17 -16.87 -5.55
CA GLN A 310 -15.19 -17.94 -5.37
C GLN A 310 -13.76 -17.43 -5.12
N GLU A 311 -13.52 -16.14 -5.39
CA GLU A 311 -12.25 -15.48 -5.13
C GLU A 311 -12.20 -14.77 -3.77
N ASN A 312 -13.22 -14.88 -2.92
CA ASN A 312 -13.18 -14.33 -1.57
C ASN A 312 -11.94 -14.81 -0.79
N MET A 313 -11.39 -13.97 0.08
CA MET A 313 -10.18 -14.26 0.85
C MET A 313 -10.49 -14.61 2.30
N GLY A 314 -9.74 -15.56 2.85
CA GLY A 314 -9.88 -15.98 4.23
C GLY A 314 -11.11 -16.84 4.50
N VAL A 315 -11.65 -17.54 3.50
CA VAL A 315 -12.80 -18.45 3.67
C VAL A 315 -12.53 -19.45 4.82
N VAL A 316 -13.48 -19.56 5.74
CA VAL A 316 -13.53 -20.58 6.79
C VAL A 316 -14.80 -21.41 6.57
N LYS A 317 -14.62 -22.63 6.08
CA LYS A 317 -15.73 -23.48 5.62
C LYS A 317 -16.78 -23.68 6.72
N GLY A 318 -18.02 -23.28 6.44
CA GLY A 318 -19.15 -23.42 7.36
C GLY A 318 -19.22 -22.36 8.46
N GLU A 319 -18.29 -21.40 8.48
CA GLU A 319 -18.22 -20.34 9.47
C GLU A 319 -18.23 -18.95 8.83
N TRP A 320 -17.43 -18.74 7.79
CA TRP A 320 -17.29 -17.44 7.14
C TRP A 320 -16.96 -17.58 5.65
N GLU A 321 -17.77 -16.96 4.79
CA GLU A 321 -17.63 -16.95 3.33
C GLU A 321 -16.41 -16.15 2.81
N GLY A 322 -15.62 -15.59 3.72
CA GLY A 322 -14.45 -14.79 3.40
C GLY A 322 -14.79 -13.35 3.01
N ALA A 323 -13.74 -12.54 2.91
CA ALA A 323 -13.80 -11.15 2.50
C ALA A 323 -13.94 -11.04 0.98
N ARG A 324 -14.85 -10.18 0.51
CA ARG A 324 -15.00 -9.89 -0.93
C ARG A 324 -13.75 -9.25 -1.48
N VAL A 325 -13.33 -9.64 -2.69
CA VAL A 325 -12.10 -9.08 -3.30
C VAL A 325 -12.42 -7.98 -4.29
N PHE A 326 -11.78 -6.83 -4.13
CA PHE A 326 -11.74 -5.75 -5.11
C PHE A 326 -10.30 -5.59 -5.63
N VAL A 327 -10.12 -5.55 -6.96
CA VAL A 327 -8.79 -5.29 -7.55
C VAL A 327 -8.73 -3.87 -8.09
N ALA A 328 -7.93 -3.03 -7.43
CA ALA A 328 -7.71 -1.64 -7.79
C ALA A 328 -6.49 -1.46 -8.69
N SER A 329 -6.42 -0.30 -9.36
CA SER A 329 -5.21 0.12 -10.07
C SER A 329 -4.09 0.48 -9.09
N SER A 330 -2.83 0.24 -9.45
CA SER A 330 -1.68 0.70 -8.66
C SER A 330 -1.65 2.22 -8.49
N THR A 331 -1.35 2.65 -7.27
CA THR A 331 -1.26 4.06 -6.87
C THR A 331 0.13 4.66 -7.02
N SER A 332 1.15 3.85 -7.34
CA SER A 332 2.51 4.33 -7.54
C SER A 332 2.60 5.24 -8.76
N GLY A 333 3.33 6.36 -8.61
CA GLY A 333 3.66 7.25 -9.74
C GLY A 333 4.55 6.59 -10.80
N LEU A 334 5.20 5.46 -10.47
CA LEU A 334 5.96 4.67 -11.44
C LEU A 334 5.06 3.79 -12.33
N ALA A 335 3.82 3.51 -11.89
CA ALA A 335 2.85 2.72 -12.64
C ALA A 335 2.05 3.63 -13.58
N ALA A 336 2.58 3.83 -14.79
CA ALA A 336 2.03 4.72 -15.81
C ALA A 336 1.16 4.01 -16.87
N THR A 337 0.78 2.75 -16.65
CA THR A 337 -0.01 1.97 -17.63
C THR A 337 -1.44 2.48 -17.79
N LEU A 338 -2.03 3.03 -16.73
CA LEU A 338 -3.39 3.58 -16.75
C LEU A 338 -3.35 5.10 -16.66
N LEU A 339 -4.24 5.74 -17.41
CA LEU A 339 -4.48 7.17 -17.34
C LEU A 339 -5.09 7.54 -15.98
N PRO A 340 -4.84 8.77 -15.46
CA PRO A 340 -5.40 9.21 -14.19
C PRO A 340 -6.94 9.04 -14.09
N ALA A 341 -7.67 9.39 -15.14
CA ALA A 341 -9.13 9.25 -15.19
C ALA A 341 -9.59 7.78 -15.11
N GLU A 342 -8.82 6.85 -15.67
CA GLU A 342 -9.13 5.41 -15.57
C GLU A 342 -8.91 4.90 -14.15
N LYS A 343 -7.83 5.36 -13.48
CA LYS A 343 -7.60 5.06 -12.06
C LYS A 343 -8.75 5.60 -11.21
N GLU A 344 -9.14 6.86 -11.42
CA GLU A 344 -10.26 7.47 -10.70
C GLU A 344 -11.58 6.71 -10.90
N LYS A 345 -11.88 6.26 -12.13
CA LYS A 345 -13.07 5.45 -12.42
C LYS A 345 -13.05 4.11 -11.67
N ILE A 346 -11.93 3.40 -11.67
CA ILE A 346 -11.80 2.12 -10.94
C ILE A 346 -12.01 2.37 -9.44
N TRP A 347 -11.33 3.36 -8.87
CA TRP A 347 -11.44 3.66 -7.44
C TRP A 347 -12.84 4.15 -7.04
N ALA A 348 -13.56 4.86 -7.92
CA ALA A 348 -14.93 5.30 -7.68
C ALA A 348 -15.94 4.15 -7.53
N GLU A 349 -15.67 2.98 -8.12
CA GLU A 349 -16.49 1.77 -7.93
C GLU A 349 -16.39 1.29 -6.47
N LEU A 350 -15.18 1.19 -5.93
CA LEU A 350 -14.95 0.89 -4.51
C LEU A 350 -15.56 1.96 -3.61
N GLY A 351 -15.37 3.24 -3.94
CA GLY A 351 -15.91 4.35 -3.17
C GLY A 351 -17.45 4.37 -3.10
N SER A 352 -18.11 4.02 -4.20
CA SER A 352 -19.58 3.86 -4.23
C SER A 352 -20.04 2.76 -3.29
N TRP A 353 -19.37 1.61 -3.31
CA TRP A 353 -19.66 0.50 -2.40
C TRP A 353 -19.41 0.84 -0.94
N VAL A 354 -18.30 1.52 -0.62
CA VAL A 354 -17.98 1.96 0.74
C VAL A 354 -19.06 2.88 1.30
N LYS A 355 -19.54 3.85 0.51
CA LYS A 355 -20.61 4.76 0.94
C LYS A 355 -21.91 4.02 1.21
N MET A 356 -22.32 3.16 0.28
CA MET A 356 -23.50 2.32 0.44
C MET A 356 -23.40 1.48 1.72
N ARG A 357 -22.26 0.83 1.95
CA ARG A 357 -22.09 -0.08 3.08
C ARG A 357 -22.00 0.63 4.43
N ARG A 358 -21.47 1.86 4.48
CA ARG A 358 -21.54 2.69 5.69
C ARG A 358 -22.97 3.08 6.04
N ALA A 359 -23.78 3.48 5.06
CA ALA A 359 -25.19 3.80 5.28
C ALA A 359 -25.98 2.57 5.78
N GLU A 360 -25.67 1.37 5.29
CA GLU A 360 -26.23 0.13 5.83
C GLU A 360 -25.81 -0.13 7.28
N ARG A 361 -24.51 0.03 7.62
CA ARG A 361 -24.02 -0.12 9.00
C ARG A 361 -24.68 0.87 9.97
N GLU A 362 -24.85 2.12 9.56
CA GLU A 362 -25.56 3.15 10.34
C GLU A 362 -27.02 2.73 10.58
N ALA A 363 -27.73 2.33 9.53
CA ALA A 363 -29.13 1.89 9.65
C ALA A 363 -29.31 0.63 10.51
N ASP A 364 -28.34 -0.29 10.53
CA ASP A 364 -28.39 -1.48 11.38
C ASP A 364 -28.06 -1.17 12.85
N GLY A 365 -27.15 -0.22 13.10
CA GLY A 365 -26.86 0.29 14.45
C GLY A 365 -28.08 0.98 15.09
N ASP A 366 -28.82 1.77 14.31
CA ASP A 366 -30.04 2.43 14.78
C ASP A 366 -31.12 1.40 15.18
N LYS A 367 -31.31 0.35 14.38
CA LYS A 367 -32.28 -0.73 14.69
C LYS A 367 -31.92 -1.48 15.96
N GLN A 368 -30.63 -1.75 16.17
CA GLN A 368 -30.17 -2.46 17.36
C GLN A 368 -30.41 -1.62 18.62
N THR A 369 -30.13 -0.32 18.55
CA THR A 369 -30.39 0.62 19.66
C THR A 369 -31.88 0.68 20.00
N VAL A 370 -32.76 0.82 19.00
CA VAL A 370 -34.22 0.81 19.22
C VAL A 370 -34.71 -0.50 19.81
N LYS A 371 -34.14 -1.64 19.40
CA LYS A 371 -34.50 -2.94 19.96
C LYS A 371 -34.10 -3.05 21.43
N GLU A 372 -32.89 -2.61 21.78
CA GLU A 372 -32.39 -2.62 23.17
C GLU A 372 -33.22 -1.69 24.07
N GLU A 373 -33.64 -0.53 23.58
CA GLU A 373 -34.54 0.40 24.30
C GLU A 373 -35.98 -0.14 24.48
N LEU A 374 -36.46 -0.98 23.57
CA LEU A 374 -37.78 -1.62 23.68
C LEU A 374 -37.77 -2.86 24.60
N GLU A 375 -36.61 -3.46 24.82
CA GLU A 375 -36.41 -4.63 25.69
C GLU A 375 -35.98 -4.26 27.12
N SER A 376 -35.62 -3.00 27.38
CA SER A 376 -35.33 -2.40 28.70
C SER A 376 -36.54 -1.71 29.31
#